data_AF-R6R386-F1
#
_entry.id   AF-R6R386-F1
#
_cell.length_a   1.000
_cell.length_b   1.000
_cell.length_c   1.000
_cell.angle_alpha   90.00
_cell.angle_beta   90.00
_cell.angle_gamma   90.00
#
_symmetry.space_group_name_H-M   'P 1'
#
loop_
_entity.id
_entity.type
_entity.pdbx_description
1 polymer ?
#
loop_
_entity_poly.entity_id
_entity_poly.type
_entity_poly.pdbx_seq_one_letter_code
_entity_poly.pdbx_strand_id
1 'polypeptide(L)'
;MYFESFRLEQNDMSARRHVYEGHKTDNGVHLEYYIVTGEWDHIKQENVECCNIVRAIDGDEELFRELCDLFDNCKISGWADFHGRNPDALDGTGMNFNVVLEDGTGLSADGTNKFPPNYSKFIQGLRDFITTERISSTKFTDGTYEITLPEKWVGIVKADFSEGMVSFYVDKNDGGELTFFIIDNNEYGYSSDSYKGRIEAGQLISDGKTRFITARDNYPIALYADKVSEEALAIWENYENDKSAIIESFCGVNGYEFCPEEGKTLYCAYAMNLADQARSLWLSLNFAGDYPGGAKPVRLKRQNYVPMFPPYLYINTMEDVRRQFLTVFSEEFTDKTLSRAVAAGELIEYKDNVYVACKKCKGAASYNSWVDSVRDAGNGKFAIVVAVRMPPDGNTIHVELPTEKNASGEFVITDYPYWDESE
;
A
#
# COMPACT_ATOMS: atom_id res chain seq x y z
N MET A 1 -12.46 37.86 1.26
CA MET A 1 -13.83 37.59 0.79
C MET A 1 -14.43 36.66 1.80
N TYR A 2 -15.38 37.17 2.60
CA TYR A 2 -15.99 36.38 3.67
C TYR A 2 -17.05 35.43 3.10
N PHE A 3 -17.09 34.21 3.63
CA PHE A 3 -18.00 33.17 3.18
C PHE A 3 -18.72 32.51 4.37
N GLU A 4 -19.90 31.96 4.08
CA GLU A 4 -20.65 31.08 4.98
C GLU A 4 -20.26 29.61 4.74
N SER A 5 -20.17 29.17 3.48
CA SER A 5 -19.68 27.83 3.13
C SER A 5 -19.06 27.78 1.74
N PHE A 6 -18.14 26.86 1.50
CA PHE A 6 -17.64 26.53 0.17
C PHE A 6 -17.47 25.02 -0.01
N ARG A 7 -17.54 24.58 -1.28
CA ARG A 7 -17.26 23.21 -1.71
C ARG A 7 -16.51 23.24 -3.02
N LEU A 8 -15.36 22.60 -3.06
CA LEU A 8 -14.54 22.41 -4.24
C LEU A 8 -14.36 20.92 -4.50
N GLU A 9 -14.89 20.45 -5.61
CA GLU A 9 -14.74 19.08 -6.09
C GLU A 9 -13.76 19.05 -7.26
N GLN A 10 -12.76 18.18 -7.19
CA GLN A 10 -11.82 17.89 -8.27
C GLN A 10 -12.00 16.46 -8.74
N ASN A 11 -12.08 16.27 -10.05
CA ASN A 11 -12.24 14.97 -10.69
C ASN A 11 -11.05 14.73 -11.62
N ASP A 12 -10.62 13.49 -11.75
CA ASP A 12 -9.61 13.08 -12.73
C ASP A 12 -10.11 11.84 -13.52
N MET A 13 -9.24 11.11 -14.21
CA MET A 13 -9.64 9.87 -14.91
C MET A 13 -9.97 8.70 -13.97
N SER A 14 -9.75 8.83 -12.66
CA SER A 14 -10.14 7.81 -11.71
C SER A 14 -11.64 7.92 -11.39
N ALA A 15 -12.22 6.85 -10.85
CA ALA A 15 -13.59 6.89 -10.29
C ALA A 15 -13.64 7.63 -8.93
N ARG A 16 -12.66 8.50 -8.66
CA ARG A 16 -12.48 9.21 -7.40
C ARG A 16 -12.67 10.71 -7.60
N ARG A 17 -13.18 11.34 -6.55
CA ARG A 17 -13.39 12.80 -6.51
C ARG A 17 -12.80 13.32 -5.23
N HIS A 18 -11.94 14.33 -5.35
CA HIS A 18 -11.27 14.98 -4.23
C HIS A 18 -12.08 16.20 -3.84
N VAL A 19 -12.56 16.26 -2.61
CA VAL A 19 -13.45 17.32 -2.16
C VAL A 19 -12.81 18.07 -1.01
N TYR A 20 -12.70 19.39 -1.17
CA TYR A 20 -12.42 20.33 -0.10
C TYR A 20 -13.71 21.05 0.24
N GLU A 21 -14.06 21.05 1.52
CA GLU A 21 -15.29 21.66 2.00
C GLU A 21 -14.97 22.49 3.24
N GLY A 22 -15.72 23.57 3.42
CA GLY A 22 -15.61 24.36 4.63
C GLY A 22 -16.85 25.17 4.89
N HIS A 23 -17.14 25.37 6.17
CA HIS A 23 -18.22 26.24 6.62
C HIS A 23 -17.80 27.05 7.83
N LYS A 24 -18.31 28.27 7.89
CA LYS A 24 -18.12 29.16 9.03
C LYS A 24 -18.80 28.55 10.25
N THR A 25 -18.14 28.63 11.41
CA THR A 25 -18.73 28.26 12.70
C THR A 25 -18.86 29.50 13.57
N ASP A 26 -19.54 29.38 14.71
CA ASP A 26 -19.70 30.50 15.66
C ASP A 26 -18.35 31.08 16.14
N ASN A 27 -17.27 30.28 16.12
CA ASN A 27 -15.96 30.65 16.65
C ASN A 27 -14.81 30.59 15.63
N GLY A 28 -15.11 30.40 14.34
CA GLY A 28 -14.08 30.23 13.31
C GLY A 28 -14.59 29.50 12.06
N VAL A 29 -13.94 28.39 11.73
CA VAL A 29 -14.23 27.62 10.50
C VAL A 29 -14.03 26.13 10.72
N HIS A 30 -14.90 25.32 10.15
CA HIS A 30 -14.70 23.89 10.01
C HIS A 30 -14.24 23.60 8.57
N LEU A 31 -13.18 22.81 8.41
CA LEU A 31 -12.64 22.43 7.10
C LEU A 31 -12.48 20.92 7.01
N GLU A 32 -12.88 20.36 5.88
CA GLU A 32 -12.72 18.95 5.57
C GLU A 32 -12.06 18.75 4.20
N TYR A 33 -11.27 17.69 4.13
CA TYR A 33 -10.81 17.12 2.88
C TYR A 33 -11.14 15.63 2.88
N TYR A 34 -11.85 15.20 1.84
CA TYR A 34 -12.30 13.81 1.71
C TYR A 34 -12.26 13.35 0.25
N ILE A 35 -12.16 12.04 0.08
CA ILE A 35 -12.20 11.37 -1.22
C ILE A 35 -13.53 10.63 -1.34
N VAL A 36 -14.24 10.88 -2.43
CA VAL A 36 -15.48 10.18 -2.78
C VAL A 36 -15.18 9.16 -3.87
N THR A 37 -15.52 7.90 -3.61
CA THR A 37 -15.42 6.81 -4.58
C THR A 37 -16.79 6.22 -4.87
N GLY A 38 -17.04 5.87 -6.13
CA GLY A 38 -18.22 5.08 -6.50
C GLY A 38 -17.91 3.60 -6.35
N GLU A 39 -18.65 2.90 -5.48
CA GLU A 39 -18.51 1.47 -5.27
C GLU A 39 -19.79 0.73 -5.63
N TRP A 40 -19.66 -0.42 -6.28
CA TRP A 40 -20.81 -1.26 -6.59
C TRP A 40 -21.23 -2.05 -5.34
N ASP A 41 -22.38 -1.74 -4.77
CA ASP A 41 -22.96 -2.50 -3.68
C ASP A 41 -23.62 -3.77 -4.24
N HIS A 42 -22.98 -4.93 -4.03
CA HIS A 42 -23.47 -6.21 -4.51
C HIS A 42 -24.80 -6.65 -3.88
N ILE A 43 -25.15 -6.11 -2.70
CA ILE A 43 -26.40 -6.42 -1.99
C ILE A 43 -27.54 -5.58 -2.56
N LYS A 44 -27.30 -4.28 -2.73
CA LYS A 44 -28.31 -3.35 -3.25
C LYS A 44 -28.39 -3.33 -4.77
N GLN A 45 -27.39 -3.87 -5.46
CA GLN A 45 -27.22 -3.81 -6.92
C GLN A 45 -27.26 -2.38 -7.47
N GLU A 46 -26.62 -1.46 -6.76
CA GLU A 46 -26.50 -0.05 -7.15
C GLU A 46 -25.09 0.48 -6.86
N ASN A 47 -24.72 1.58 -7.52
CA ASN A 47 -23.51 2.31 -7.14
C ASN A 47 -23.81 3.15 -5.91
N VAL A 48 -23.05 2.94 -4.85
CA VAL A 48 -23.09 3.72 -3.62
C VAL A 48 -21.83 4.59 -3.57
N GLU A 49 -21.99 5.85 -3.18
CA GLU A 49 -20.86 6.73 -2.94
C GLU A 49 -20.30 6.47 -1.54
N CYS A 50 -19.03 6.08 -1.49
CA CYS A 50 -18.26 5.95 -0.27
C CYS A 50 -17.45 7.23 -0.06
N CYS A 51 -17.59 7.86 1.12
CA CYS A 51 -16.84 9.05 1.51
C CYS A 51 -15.75 8.65 2.51
N ASN A 52 -14.50 8.91 2.16
CA ASN A 52 -13.35 8.67 3.02
C ASN A 52 -12.77 10.01 3.47
N ILE A 53 -13.04 10.40 4.72
CA ILE A 53 -12.50 11.63 5.30
C ILE A 53 -11.00 11.43 5.53
N VAL A 54 -10.20 12.23 4.83
CA VAL A 54 -8.74 12.24 4.97
C VAL A 54 -8.34 13.13 6.13
N ARG A 55 -8.97 14.30 6.26
CA ARG A 55 -8.72 15.24 7.36
C ARG A 55 -9.93 16.12 7.60
N ALA A 56 -10.22 16.37 8.87
CA ALA A 56 -11.19 17.37 9.32
C ALA A 56 -10.54 18.20 10.43
N ILE A 57 -10.68 19.53 10.36
CA ILE A 57 -10.12 20.45 11.35
C ILE A 57 -11.14 21.52 11.72
N ASP A 58 -11.20 21.82 13.01
CA ASP A 58 -11.90 22.99 13.55
C ASP A 58 -10.87 24.09 13.82
N GLY A 59 -10.91 25.14 13.00
CA GLY A 59 -10.08 26.33 13.12
C GLY A 59 -10.76 27.46 13.86
N ASP A 60 -9.96 28.33 14.45
CA ASP A 60 -10.42 29.55 15.10
C ASP A 60 -10.69 30.70 14.11
N GLU A 61 -11.04 31.87 14.62
CA GLU A 61 -11.24 33.07 13.81
C GLU A 61 -9.98 33.52 13.04
N GLU A 62 -8.78 33.19 13.53
CA GLU A 62 -7.54 33.53 12.83
C GLU A 62 -7.42 32.70 11.56
N LEU A 63 -7.59 31.38 11.66
CA LEU A 63 -7.62 30.49 10.50
C LEU A 63 -8.70 30.89 9.49
N PHE A 64 -9.88 31.25 9.97
CA PHE A 64 -10.96 31.73 9.10
C PHE A 64 -10.58 33.00 8.32
N ARG A 65 -9.92 33.97 8.98
CA ARG A 65 -9.44 35.19 8.32
C ARG A 65 -8.37 34.88 7.28
N GLU A 66 -7.40 34.02 7.59
CA GLU A 66 -6.36 33.63 6.64
C GLU A 66 -6.93 32.92 5.40
N LEU A 67 -7.97 32.09 5.59
CA LEU A 67 -8.68 31.47 4.49
C LEU A 67 -9.47 32.50 3.66
N CYS A 68 -10.11 33.48 4.30
CA CYS A 68 -10.78 34.59 3.59
C CYS A 68 -9.78 35.43 2.77
N ASP A 69 -8.56 35.60 3.27
CA ASP A 69 -7.45 36.25 2.56
C ASP A 69 -6.96 35.41 1.38
N LEU A 70 -6.92 34.08 1.50
CA LEU A 70 -6.64 33.18 0.37
C LEU A 70 -7.68 33.38 -0.75
N PHE A 71 -8.97 33.49 -0.41
CA PHE A 71 -10.03 33.74 -1.39
C PHE A 71 -9.82 35.07 -2.13
N ASP A 72 -9.45 36.13 -1.42
CA ASP A 72 -9.15 37.44 -2.04
C ASP A 72 -7.90 37.38 -2.92
N ASN A 73 -6.83 36.77 -2.40
CA ASN A 73 -5.55 36.62 -3.09
C ASN A 73 -5.64 35.77 -4.37
N CYS A 74 -6.58 34.82 -4.41
CA CYS A 74 -6.89 34.01 -5.58
C CYS A 74 -7.97 34.64 -6.49
N LYS A 75 -8.59 35.75 -6.07
CA LYS A 75 -9.64 36.48 -6.79
C LYS A 75 -10.86 35.60 -7.07
N ILE A 76 -11.30 34.83 -6.07
CA ILE A 76 -12.42 33.88 -6.18
C ILE A 76 -13.73 34.57 -6.60
N SER A 77 -13.96 35.83 -6.21
CA SER A 77 -15.11 36.61 -6.68
C SER A 77 -15.18 36.75 -8.21
N GLY A 78 -14.04 36.70 -8.90
CA GLY A 78 -13.96 36.71 -10.36
C GLY A 78 -14.26 35.37 -11.03
N TRP A 79 -14.53 34.32 -10.26
CA TRP A 79 -14.87 32.99 -10.79
C TRP A 79 -16.36 32.81 -11.06
N ALA A 80 -17.20 33.77 -10.65
CA ALA A 80 -18.64 33.74 -10.85
C ALA A 80 -19.01 33.38 -12.31
N ASP A 81 -19.80 32.32 -12.48
CA ASP A 81 -20.27 31.79 -13.77
C ASP A 81 -19.14 31.41 -14.75
N PHE A 82 -17.94 31.11 -14.24
CA PHE A 82 -16.86 30.60 -15.07
C PHE A 82 -17.19 29.18 -15.53
N HIS A 83 -17.17 28.96 -16.85
CA HIS A 83 -17.33 27.65 -17.49
C HIS A 83 -16.19 27.41 -18.47
N GLY A 84 -15.19 26.64 -18.05
CA GLY A 84 -14.00 26.35 -18.85
C GLY A 84 -14.06 24.96 -19.48
N ARG A 85 -13.79 24.86 -20.78
CA ARG A 85 -13.57 23.55 -21.43
C ARG A 85 -12.40 23.59 -22.40
N ASN A 86 -11.49 22.62 -22.26
CA ASN A 86 -10.47 22.31 -23.26
C ASN A 86 -10.68 20.88 -23.78
N PRO A 87 -11.26 20.71 -24.98
CA PRO A 87 -11.54 19.38 -25.53
C PRO A 87 -10.30 18.63 -26.02
N ASP A 88 -9.17 19.32 -26.21
CA ASP A 88 -7.95 18.74 -26.76
C ASP A 88 -7.07 18.05 -25.70
N ALA A 89 -7.40 18.23 -24.42
CA ALA A 89 -6.77 17.56 -23.29
C ALA A 89 -7.59 16.33 -22.88
N LEU A 90 -6.94 15.17 -22.79
CA LEU A 90 -7.55 13.85 -22.57
C LEU A 90 -7.21 13.23 -21.20
N ASP A 91 -6.78 14.04 -20.25
CA ASP A 91 -6.45 13.67 -18.87
C ASP A 91 -7.67 13.69 -17.93
N GLY A 92 -8.87 14.03 -18.43
CA GLY A 92 -10.12 13.95 -17.67
C GLY A 92 -10.21 14.89 -16.46
N THR A 93 -9.29 15.83 -16.29
CA THR A 93 -9.22 16.69 -15.11
C THR A 93 -10.36 17.71 -15.11
N GLY A 94 -11.12 17.72 -14.01
CA GLY A 94 -12.28 18.57 -13.82
C GLY A 94 -12.26 19.29 -12.47
N MET A 95 -12.99 20.40 -12.39
CA MET A 95 -13.32 21.05 -11.14
C MET A 95 -14.76 21.55 -11.14
N ASN A 96 -15.39 21.51 -9.97
CA ASN A 96 -16.66 22.18 -9.67
C ASN A 96 -16.51 22.91 -8.33
N PHE A 97 -16.76 24.21 -8.32
CA PHE A 97 -16.62 25.05 -7.15
C PHE A 97 -17.95 25.77 -6.87
N ASN A 98 -18.38 25.76 -5.61
CA ASN A 98 -19.50 26.53 -5.11
C ASN A 98 -19.11 27.24 -3.82
N VAL A 99 -19.52 28.49 -3.66
CA VAL A 99 -19.37 29.25 -2.41
C VAL A 99 -20.62 30.05 -2.13
N VAL A 100 -21.03 30.10 -0.86
CA VAL A 100 -22.09 30.96 -0.33
C VAL A 100 -21.41 32.03 0.53
N LEU A 101 -21.66 33.30 0.24
CA LEU A 101 -21.14 34.43 1.00
C LEU A 101 -21.98 34.70 2.25
N GLU A 102 -21.44 35.47 3.19
CA GLU A 102 -22.17 35.84 4.41
C GLU A 102 -23.47 36.63 4.14
N ASP A 103 -23.54 37.34 3.02
CA ASP A 103 -24.75 38.04 2.58
C ASP A 103 -25.77 37.12 1.86
N GLY A 104 -25.47 35.82 1.77
CA GLY A 104 -26.28 34.80 1.11
C GLY A 104 -26.05 34.70 -0.40
N THR A 105 -25.16 35.50 -0.98
CA THR A 105 -24.83 35.42 -2.41
C THR A 105 -24.13 34.09 -2.72
N GLY A 106 -24.64 33.34 -3.71
CA GLY A 106 -23.99 32.14 -4.22
C GLY A 106 -23.13 32.43 -5.46
N LEU A 107 -21.95 31.82 -5.53
CA LEU A 107 -21.10 31.82 -6.72
C LEU A 107 -20.74 30.38 -7.10
N SER A 108 -20.73 30.09 -8.39
CA SER A 108 -20.33 28.78 -8.92
C SER A 108 -19.35 28.92 -10.08
N ALA A 109 -18.47 27.94 -10.21
CA ALA A 109 -17.55 27.82 -11.33
C ALA A 109 -17.32 26.34 -11.67
N ASP A 110 -17.15 26.02 -12.95
CA ASP A 110 -16.68 24.71 -13.39
C ASP A 110 -15.65 24.79 -14.51
N GLY A 111 -14.84 23.75 -14.59
CA GLY A 111 -13.80 23.64 -15.58
C GLY A 111 -13.50 22.19 -15.92
N THR A 112 -13.35 21.87 -17.20
CA THR A 112 -12.78 20.62 -17.69
C THR A 112 -11.54 20.96 -18.51
N ASN A 113 -10.37 20.65 -17.97
CA ASN A 113 -9.06 20.95 -18.59
C ASN A 113 -8.80 22.42 -18.93
N LYS A 114 -9.65 23.32 -18.43
CA LYS A 114 -9.53 24.77 -18.51
C LYS A 114 -10.14 25.34 -17.26
N PHE A 115 -9.29 25.90 -16.40
CA PHE A 115 -9.67 26.32 -15.05
C PHE A 115 -9.65 27.84 -14.92
N PRO A 116 -10.36 28.40 -13.93
CA PRO A 116 -10.34 29.84 -13.71
C PRO A 116 -8.93 30.31 -13.30
N PRO A 117 -8.58 31.59 -13.53
CA PRO A 117 -7.30 32.15 -13.11
C PRO A 117 -7.02 31.91 -11.62
N ASN A 118 -5.77 31.59 -11.30
CA ASN A 118 -5.30 31.24 -9.94
C ASN A 118 -5.86 29.94 -9.35
N TYR A 119 -6.58 29.11 -10.11
CA TYR A 119 -7.09 27.82 -9.62
C TYR A 119 -6.01 26.96 -8.93
N SER A 120 -4.86 26.75 -9.56
CA SER A 120 -3.77 25.96 -8.95
C SER A 120 -3.22 26.57 -7.66
N LYS A 121 -3.20 27.90 -7.56
CA LYS A 121 -2.78 28.60 -6.34
C LYS A 121 -3.80 28.41 -5.21
N PHE A 122 -5.09 28.41 -5.55
CA PHE A 122 -6.16 28.16 -4.59
C PHE A 122 -6.12 26.72 -4.06
N ILE A 123 -5.93 25.73 -4.93
CA ILE A 123 -5.74 24.32 -4.54
C ILE A 123 -4.54 24.17 -3.60
N GLN A 124 -3.39 24.74 -3.95
CA GLN A 124 -2.21 24.67 -3.08
C GLN A 124 -2.49 25.32 -1.72
N GLY A 125 -3.17 26.46 -1.68
CA GLY A 125 -3.57 27.09 -0.42
C GLY A 125 -4.50 26.21 0.41
N LEU A 126 -5.50 25.58 -0.19
CA LEU A 126 -6.39 24.65 0.52
C LEU A 126 -5.63 23.43 1.06
N ARG A 127 -4.69 22.87 0.28
CA ARG A 127 -3.78 21.81 0.73
C ARG A 127 -2.99 22.27 1.96
N ASP A 128 -2.41 23.47 1.90
CA ASP A 128 -1.62 24.04 2.98
C ASP A 128 -2.43 24.23 4.28
N PHE A 129 -3.71 24.62 4.17
CA PHE A 129 -4.62 24.78 5.31
C PHE A 129 -5.11 23.46 5.90
N ILE A 130 -5.50 22.51 5.03
CA ILE A 130 -6.30 21.36 5.46
C ILE A 130 -5.43 20.13 5.61
N THR A 131 -4.60 19.82 4.63
CA THR A 131 -3.86 18.54 4.57
C THR A 131 -2.39 18.70 4.91
N THR A 132 -1.91 19.90 5.18
CA THR A 132 -0.52 20.12 5.61
C THR A 132 -0.49 20.60 7.06
N GLU A 133 0.54 20.20 7.81
CA GLU A 133 0.81 20.71 9.14
C GLU A 133 2.31 20.87 9.34
N ARG A 134 2.76 22.08 9.71
CA ARG A 134 4.12 22.24 10.22
C ARG A 134 4.18 21.72 11.65
N ILE A 135 5.05 20.75 11.90
CA ILE A 135 5.19 20.13 13.22
C ILE A 135 5.55 21.21 14.25
N SER A 136 4.66 21.43 15.20
CA SER A 136 4.80 22.46 16.24
C SER A 136 5.04 21.89 17.64
N SER A 137 4.88 20.57 17.78
CA SER A 137 5.02 19.82 19.02
C SER A 137 5.63 18.45 18.72
N THR A 138 6.23 17.82 19.73
CA THR A 138 6.67 16.43 19.63
C THR A 138 5.50 15.45 19.66
N LYS A 139 4.35 15.83 20.23
CA LYS A 139 3.13 15.01 20.13
C LYS A 139 2.48 15.25 18.77
N PHE A 140 2.29 14.18 18.01
CA PHE A 140 1.64 14.21 16.72
C PHE A 140 0.55 13.13 16.64
N THR A 141 -0.56 13.43 15.98
CA THR A 141 -1.66 12.48 15.80
C THR A 141 -2.25 12.60 14.40
N ASP A 142 -2.70 11.47 13.85
CA ASP A 142 -3.53 11.43 12.64
C ASP A 142 -5.04 11.30 12.94
N GLY A 143 -5.41 11.36 14.23
CA GLY A 143 -6.77 11.11 14.71
C GLY A 143 -7.07 9.64 15.03
N THR A 144 -6.25 8.69 14.57
CA THR A 144 -6.36 7.25 14.90
C THR A 144 -5.23 6.77 15.81
N TYR A 145 -4.03 7.34 15.66
CA TYR A 145 -2.90 7.13 16.56
C TYR A 145 -2.29 8.44 17.06
N GLU A 146 -1.54 8.38 18.16
CA GLU A 146 -0.58 9.39 18.59
C GLU A 146 0.84 8.78 18.60
N ILE A 147 1.82 9.57 18.18
CA ILE A 147 3.26 9.26 18.21
C ILE A 147 4.03 10.42 18.83
N THR A 148 5.25 10.12 19.29
CA THR A 148 6.22 11.12 19.73
C THR A 148 7.27 11.33 18.65
N LEU A 149 7.23 12.49 18.00
CA LEU A 149 8.23 12.94 17.04
C LEU A 149 9.48 13.47 17.76
N PRO A 150 10.67 13.34 17.16
CA PRO A 150 11.90 13.91 17.71
C PRO A 150 11.83 15.44 17.83
N GLU A 151 12.43 16.01 18.88
CA GLU A 151 12.47 17.47 19.08
C GLU A 151 13.08 18.22 17.90
N LYS A 152 14.07 17.61 17.22
CA LYS A 152 14.70 18.19 16.02
C LYS A 152 13.76 18.33 14.82
N TRP A 153 12.61 17.67 14.83
CA TRP A 153 11.64 17.78 13.73
C TRP A 153 10.73 19.00 13.92
N VAL A 154 10.58 19.47 15.15
CA VAL A 154 9.70 20.59 15.50
C VAL A 154 10.18 21.87 14.82
N GLY A 155 9.27 22.52 14.09
CA GLY A 155 9.51 23.75 13.34
C GLY A 155 10.16 23.55 11.96
N ILE A 156 10.71 22.37 11.68
CA ILE A 156 11.46 22.07 10.46
C ILE A 156 10.68 21.13 9.53
N VAL A 157 10.09 20.07 10.07
CA VAL A 157 9.34 19.06 9.31
C VAL A 157 7.88 19.50 9.15
N LYS A 158 7.30 19.13 8.01
CA LYS A 158 5.86 19.20 7.74
C LYS A 158 5.29 17.80 7.55
N ALA A 159 4.06 17.61 8.00
CA ALA A 159 3.24 16.45 7.69
C ALA A 159 2.25 16.79 6.58
N ASP A 160 2.06 15.87 5.63
CA ASP A 160 1.03 15.91 4.59
C ASP A 160 0.10 14.70 4.75
N PHE A 161 -1.18 14.97 4.93
CA PHE A 161 -2.24 13.99 5.15
C PHE A 161 -2.85 13.58 3.82
N SER A 162 -2.80 12.27 3.55
CA SER A 162 -3.34 11.66 2.35
C SER A 162 -4.20 10.45 2.71
N GLU A 163 -4.97 9.94 1.77
CA GLU A 163 -5.77 8.74 1.98
C GLU A 163 -4.89 7.57 2.45
N GLY A 164 -5.12 7.14 3.69
CA GLY A 164 -4.44 6.01 4.31
C GLY A 164 -2.95 6.22 4.57
N MET A 165 -2.44 7.46 4.61
CA MET A 165 -1.04 7.71 4.99
C MET A 165 -0.79 9.16 5.43
N VAL A 166 0.25 9.34 6.25
CA VAL A 166 0.86 10.63 6.56
C VAL A 166 2.29 10.65 6.05
N SER A 167 2.63 11.65 5.24
CA SER A 167 3.96 11.87 4.69
C SER A 167 4.68 12.99 5.43
N PHE A 168 5.91 12.74 5.88
CA PHE A 168 6.77 13.73 6.52
C PHE A 168 7.84 14.22 5.55
N TYR A 169 7.96 15.53 5.46
CA TYR A 169 8.82 16.18 4.48
C TYR A 169 9.48 17.45 5.01
N VAL A 170 10.55 17.86 4.33
CA VAL A 170 11.24 19.14 4.53
C VAL A 170 11.14 20.00 3.28
N ASP A 171 11.15 21.31 3.45
CA ASP A 171 11.20 22.27 2.35
C ASP A 171 12.58 22.22 1.67
N LYS A 172 12.60 22.25 0.34
CA LYS A 172 13.81 22.43 -0.46
C LYS A 172 14.08 23.93 -0.67
N ASN A 173 15.35 24.27 -0.82
CA ASN A 173 15.82 25.62 -1.11
C ASN A 173 15.29 26.17 -2.46
N ASP A 174 14.89 25.28 -3.38
CA ASP A 174 14.31 25.62 -4.68
C ASP A 174 12.77 25.77 -4.65
N GLY A 175 12.15 25.69 -3.47
CA GLY A 175 10.70 25.77 -3.29
C GLY A 175 9.96 24.44 -3.50
N GLY A 176 10.66 23.33 -3.73
CA GLY A 176 10.07 22.00 -3.74
C GLY A 176 9.96 21.36 -2.36
N GLU A 177 9.35 20.18 -2.30
CA GLU A 177 9.21 19.38 -1.08
C GLU A 177 10.09 18.12 -1.18
N LEU A 178 10.65 17.65 -0.06
CA LEU A 178 11.39 16.38 0.04
C LEU A 178 10.76 15.47 1.10
N THR A 179 9.87 14.59 0.67
CA THR A 179 9.33 13.53 1.53
C THR A 179 10.41 12.49 1.83
N PHE A 180 10.68 12.25 3.11
CA PHE A 180 11.72 11.33 3.56
C PHE A 180 11.18 10.17 4.40
N PHE A 181 10.04 10.35 5.07
CA PHE A 181 9.42 9.34 5.93
C PHE A 181 7.91 9.31 5.74
N ILE A 182 7.31 8.12 5.74
CA ILE A 182 5.87 7.94 5.54
C ILE A 182 5.35 6.90 6.54
N ILE A 183 4.20 7.18 7.13
CA ILE A 183 3.41 6.24 7.93
C ILE A 183 2.16 5.91 7.13
N ASP A 184 2.07 4.69 6.61
CA ASP A 184 0.84 4.17 6.02
C ASP A 184 -0.08 3.64 7.13
N ASN A 185 -1.38 3.91 6.98
CA ASN A 185 -2.46 3.54 7.88
C ASN A 185 -3.61 2.96 7.05
N ASN A 186 -3.57 1.65 6.80
CA ASN A 186 -4.36 1.02 5.73
C ASN A 186 -5.29 -0.09 6.25
N GLU A 187 -6.49 -0.21 5.69
CA GLU A 187 -7.45 -1.26 6.04
C GLU A 187 -7.16 -2.60 5.32
N TYR A 188 -6.34 -2.58 4.26
CA TYR A 188 -6.11 -3.74 3.38
C TYR A 188 -4.89 -4.60 3.75
N GLY A 189 -4.22 -4.31 4.85
CA GLY A 189 -2.97 -4.96 5.24
C GLY A 189 -1.79 -3.98 5.26
N TYR A 190 -0.63 -4.49 5.69
CA TYR A 190 0.60 -3.74 5.63
C TYR A 190 1.02 -3.41 4.19
N SER A 191 1.75 -2.31 4.03
CA SER A 191 2.24 -1.88 2.72
C SER A 191 3.19 -2.91 2.09
N SER A 192 3.41 -2.82 0.76
CA SER A 192 4.25 -3.75 -0.01
C SER A 192 5.70 -3.83 0.51
N ASP A 193 6.28 -5.04 0.55
CA ASP A 193 7.69 -5.29 0.86
C ASP A 193 8.67 -4.66 -0.13
N SER A 194 8.18 -4.18 -1.29
CA SER A 194 8.99 -3.41 -2.23
C SER A 194 9.35 -2.01 -1.72
N TYR A 195 8.69 -1.51 -0.68
CA TYR A 195 8.98 -0.19 -0.14
C TYR A 195 10.27 -0.21 0.69
N LYS A 196 11.11 0.80 0.47
CA LYS A 196 12.42 0.90 1.13
C LYS A 196 12.28 1.17 2.62
N GLY A 197 13.07 0.47 3.44
CA GLY A 197 13.14 0.69 4.89
C GLY A 197 11.82 0.48 5.61
N ARG A 198 10.90 -0.26 5.00
CA ARG A 198 9.60 -0.62 5.51
C ARG A 198 9.71 -1.40 6.81
N ILE A 199 8.90 -1.03 7.79
CA ILE A 199 8.72 -1.70 9.08
C ILE A 199 7.22 -1.79 9.35
N GLU A 200 6.73 -3.00 9.59
CA GLU A 200 5.40 -3.26 10.13
C GLU A 200 5.40 -2.79 11.59
N ALA A 201 4.74 -1.67 11.88
CA ALA A 201 4.75 -1.10 13.22
C ALA A 201 3.73 -1.80 14.14
N GLY A 202 2.57 -2.17 13.58
CA GLY A 202 1.49 -2.81 14.33
C GLY A 202 0.13 -2.54 13.72
N GLN A 203 -0.91 -2.82 14.49
CA GLN A 203 -2.30 -2.63 14.10
C GLN A 203 -2.99 -1.62 15.01
N LEU A 204 -3.93 -0.87 14.43
CA LEU A 204 -4.94 -0.14 15.18
C LEU A 204 -6.28 -0.88 15.05
N ILE A 205 -6.90 -1.20 16.17
CA ILE A 205 -8.15 -1.95 16.23
C ILE A 205 -9.22 -1.07 16.86
N SER A 206 -10.36 -0.91 16.17
CA SER A 206 -11.53 -0.18 16.67
C SER A 206 -12.80 -0.77 16.10
N ASP A 207 -13.78 -1.10 16.95
CA ASP A 207 -15.10 -1.62 16.56
C ASP A 207 -15.07 -2.79 15.55
N GLY A 208 -14.09 -3.70 15.72
CA GLY A 208 -13.91 -4.86 14.84
C GLY A 208 -13.31 -4.53 13.47
N LYS A 209 -12.93 -3.27 13.23
CA LYS A 209 -12.11 -2.86 12.09
C LYS A 209 -10.64 -2.82 12.50
N THR A 210 -9.79 -3.28 11.59
CA THR A 210 -8.34 -3.30 11.76
C THR A 210 -7.70 -2.41 10.72
N ARG A 211 -6.75 -1.57 11.17
CA ARG A 211 -5.87 -0.81 10.31
C ARG A 211 -4.43 -1.24 10.57
N PHE A 212 -3.66 -1.36 9.51
CA PHE A 212 -2.29 -1.83 9.51
C PHE A 212 -1.36 -0.64 9.35
N ILE A 213 -0.44 -0.49 10.30
CA ILE A 213 0.50 0.62 10.36
C ILE A 213 1.84 0.17 9.79
N THR A 214 2.28 0.83 8.73
CA THR A 214 3.61 0.60 8.14
C THR A 214 4.39 1.90 8.13
N ALA A 215 5.53 1.91 8.81
CA ALA A 215 6.49 3.00 8.73
C ALA A 215 7.49 2.68 7.61
N ARG A 216 7.77 3.63 6.71
CA ARG A 216 8.70 3.41 5.59
C ARG A 216 9.49 4.64 5.21
N ASP A 217 10.65 4.40 4.62
CA ASP A 217 11.48 5.45 4.07
C ASP A 217 10.94 5.89 2.70
N ASN A 218 11.29 7.12 2.32
CA ASN A 218 11.15 7.58 0.94
C ASN A 218 12.51 8.05 0.40
N TYR A 219 12.70 9.36 0.19
CA TYR A 219 13.96 9.88 -0.30
C TYR A 219 14.93 10.19 0.86
N PRO A 220 16.18 9.70 0.81
CA PRO A 220 17.16 10.03 1.84
C PRO A 220 17.61 11.48 1.72
N ILE A 221 17.46 12.26 2.81
CA ILE A 221 17.79 13.69 2.82
C ILE A 221 19.25 13.94 2.43
N ALA A 222 20.18 13.06 2.84
CA ALA A 222 21.60 13.18 2.51
C ALA A 222 21.91 13.23 1.00
N LEU A 223 21.07 12.65 0.14
CA LEU A 223 21.26 12.73 -1.32
C LEU A 223 20.86 14.10 -1.91
N TYR A 224 20.27 14.98 -1.10
CA TYR A 224 19.77 16.30 -1.47
C TYR A 224 20.38 17.41 -0.61
N ALA A 225 21.57 17.18 -0.03
CA ALA A 225 22.23 18.11 0.89
C ALA A 225 22.46 19.52 0.31
N ASP A 226 22.60 19.65 -1.01
CA ASP A 226 22.73 20.93 -1.72
C ASP A 226 21.39 21.66 -1.93
N LYS A 227 20.27 20.98 -1.68
CA LYS A 227 18.91 21.45 -1.95
C LYS A 227 18.05 21.60 -0.70
N VAL A 228 18.57 21.32 0.48
CA VAL A 228 17.85 21.47 1.76
C VAL A 228 18.62 22.40 2.70
N SER A 229 17.99 22.81 3.80
CA SER A 229 18.65 23.60 4.83
C SER A 229 19.61 22.76 5.68
N GLU A 230 20.52 23.40 6.41
CA GLU A 230 21.44 22.70 7.33
C GLU A 230 20.67 21.98 8.45
N GLU A 231 19.59 22.60 8.94
CA GLU A 231 18.70 22.02 9.95
C GLU A 231 17.98 20.77 9.42
N ALA A 232 17.51 20.80 8.17
CA ALA A 232 16.92 19.64 7.51
C ALA A 232 17.94 18.52 7.31
N LEU A 233 19.19 18.85 6.95
CA LEU A 233 20.26 17.86 6.83
C LEU A 233 20.60 17.21 8.17
N ALA A 234 20.56 17.97 9.27
CA ALA A 234 20.81 17.49 10.63
C ALA A 234 19.76 16.47 11.14
N ILE A 235 18.57 16.43 10.54
CA ILE A 235 17.57 15.37 10.79
C ILE A 235 18.12 14.01 10.33
N TRP A 236 18.84 13.98 9.21
CA TRP A 236 19.32 12.72 8.63
C TRP A 236 20.39 12.03 9.48
N GLU A 237 21.14 12.79 10.29
CA GLU A 237 22.23 12.27 11.11
C GLU A 237 21.78 11.21 12.14
N ASN A 238 20.54 11.33 12.63
CA ASN A 238 19.97 10.42 13.63
C ASN A 238 18.72 9.67 13.12
N TYR A 239 18.47 9.71 11.82
CA TYR A 239 17.19 9.28 11.23
C TYR A 239 16.76 7.85 11.60
N GLU A 240 17.67 6.87 11.59
CA GLU A 240 17.31 5.48 11.93
C GLU A 240 16.91 5.30 13.40
N ASN A 241 17.55 6.04 14.31
CA ASN A 241 17.19 6.05 15.73
C ASN A 241 15.86 6.78 15.93
N ASP A 242 15.68 7.92 15.27
CA ASP A 242 14.45 8.70 15.29
C ASP A 242 13.26 7.87 14.78
N LYS A 243 13.41 7.18 13.64
CA LYS A 243 12.40 6.26 13.09
C LYS A 243 12.03 5.17 14.07
N SER A 244 13.02 4.53 14.69
CA SER A 244 12.79 3.48 15.69
C SER A 244 12.02 4.01 16.91
N ALA A 245 12.42 5.18 17.43
CA ALA A 245 11.75 5.81 18.56
C ALA A 245 10.30 6.23 18.24
N ILE A 246 10.05 6.71 17.02
CA ILE A 246 8.68 7.01 16.55
C ILE A 246 7.83 5.72 16.56
N ILE A 247 8.36 4.62 16.01
CA ILE A 247 7.67 3.33 15.95
C ILE A 247 7.37 2.77 17.36
N GLU A 248 8.31 2.91 18.29
CA GLU A 248 8.12 2.48 19.68
C GLU A 248 7.10 3.34 20.45
N SER A 249 6.82 4.56 19.96
CA SER A 249 5.94 5.53 20.63
C SER A 249 4.46 5.44 20.22
N PHE A 250 4.10 4.57 19.26
CA PHE A 250 2.73 4.47 18.79
C PHE A 250 1.77 4.12 19.93
N CYS A 251 0.68 4.88 19.99
CA CYS A 251 -0.47 4.59 20.83
C CYS A 251 -1.75 4.87 20.05
N GLY A 252 -2.78 4.05 20.26
CA GLY A 252 -4.09 4.28 19.67
C GLY A 252 -4.83 5.39 20.41
N VAL A 253 -5.60 6.20 19.68
CA VAL A 253 -6.42 7.29 20.23
C VAL A 253 -7.83 7.23 19.66
N ASN A 254 -8.77 8.02 20.21
CA ASN A 254 -10.15 8.13 19.70
C ASN A 254 -10.87 6.78 19.50
N GLY A 255 -10.66 5.84 20.43
CA GLY A 255 -11.28 4.51 20.41
C GLY A 255 -10.48 3.44 19.67
N TYR A 256 -9.35 3.79 19.06
CA TYR A 256 -8.41 2.80 18.53
C TYR A 256 -7.49 2.28 19.64
N GLU A 257 -7.29 0.96 19.67
CA GLU A 257 -6.26 0.30 20.45
C GLU A 257 -5.09 -0.05 19.54
N PHE A 258 -3.87 0.30 19.94
CA PHE A 258 -2.67 -0.06 19.19
C PHE A 258 -2.10 -1.40 19.70
N CYS A 259 -1.91 -2.34 18.77
CA CYS A 259 -1.25 -3.61 19.00
C CYS A 259 0.06 -3.64 18.21
N PRO A 260 1.23 -3.54 18.86
CA PRO A 260 2.51 -3.53 18.15
C PRO A 260 2.72 -4.84 17.39
N GLU A 261 3.39 -4.77 16.24
CA GLU A 261 3.74 -5.97 15.48
C GLU A 261 4.86 -6.73 16.18
N GLU A 262 4.54 -7.94 16.65
CA GLU A 262 5.52 -8.84 17.29
C GLU A 262 6.06 -9.88 16.30
N GLY A 263 5.68 -9.77 15.02
CA GLY A 263 5.96 -10.71 13.96
C GLY A 263 5.26 -12.06 14.16
N LYS A 264 4.36 -12.21 15.14
CA LYS A 264 3.81 -13.52 15.53
C LYS A 264 2.66 -13.98 14.64
N THR A 265 2.06 -13.07 13.88
CA THR A 265 0.85 -13.32 13.09
C THR A 265 1.19 -13.49 11.62
N LEU A 266 0.65 -14.54 11.00
CA LEU A 266 0.69 -14.69 9.55
C LEU A 266 -0.50 -13.97 8.92
N TYR A 267 -0.25 -12.83 8.28
CA TYR A 267 -1.32 -12.06 7.63
C TYR A 267 -1.68 -12.61 6.26
N CYS A 268 -2.93 -12.37 5.83
CA CYS A 268 -3.46 -12.88 4.56
C CYS A 268 -2.62 -12.40 3.35
N ALA A 269 -2.23 -11.12 3.30
CA ALA A 269 -1.40 -10.60 2.22
C ALA A 269 -0.04 -11.31 2.12
N TYR A 270 0.63 -11.54 3.26
CA TYR A 270 1.88 -12.29 3.30
C TYR A 270 1.66 -13.77 2.94
N ALA A 271 0.59 -14.38 3.45
CA ALA A 271 0.21 -15.76 3.12
C ALA A 271 -0.09 -15.96 1.63
N MET A 272 -0.75 -15.00 0.98
CA MET A 272 -0.97 -14.98 -0.47
C MET A 272 0.36 -15.02 -1.22
N ASN A 273 1.29 -14.14 -0.86
CA ASN A 273 2.60 -14.09 -1.49
C ASN A 273 3.39 -15.39 -1.26
N LEU A 274 3.42 -15.89 -0.02
CA LEU A 274 4.10 -17.14 0.34
C LEU A 274 3.52 -18.34 -0.43
N ALA A 275 2.18 -18.45 -0.51
CA ALA A 275 1.50 -19.51 -1.24
C ALA A 275 1.74 -19.44 -2.75
N ASP A 276 1.76 -18.24 -3.35
CA ASP A 276 2.05 -18.08 -4.77
C ASP A 276 3.50 -18.45 -5.12
N GLN A 277 4.47 -18.05 -4.28
CA GLN A 277 5.86 -18.48 -4.46
C GLN A 277 6.00 -19.99 -4.31
N ALA A 278 5.34 -20.58 -3.30
CA ALA A 278 5.34 -22.03 -3.06
C ALA A 278 4.80 -22.79 -4.26
N ARG A 279 3.64 -22.34 -4.77
CA ARG A 279 3.00 -22.89 -5.96
C ARG A 279 3.92 -22.81 -7.17
N SER A 280 4.55 -21.67 -7.40
CA SER A 280 5.49 -21.49 -8.53
C SER A 280 6.66 -22.48 -8.48
N LEU A 281 7.31 -22.62 -7.32
CA LEU A 281 8.41 -23.57 -7.12
C LEU A 281 7.95 -25.02 -7.24
N TRP A 282 6.80 -25.35 -6.66
CA TRP A 282 6.23 -26.68 -6.71
C TRP A 282 5.88 -27.10 -8.14
N LEU A 283 5.21 -26.23 -8.91
CA LEU A 283 4.89 -26.44 -10.32
C LEU A 283 6.15 -26.59 -11.17
N SER A 284 7.15 -25.76 -10.93
CA SER A 284 8.43 -25.81 -11.65
C SER A 284 9.17 -27.14 -11.42
N LEU A 285 9.06 -27.74 -10.23
CA LEU A 285 9.68 -29.02 -9.93
C LEU A 285 8.89 -30.22 -10.49
N ASN A 286 7.57 -30.21 -10.33
CA ASN A 286 6.73 -31.39 -10.57
C ASN A 286 6.03 -31.43 -11.93
N PHE A 287 5.83 -30.30 -12.59
CA PHE A 287 5.04 -30.18 -13.84
C PHE A 287 5.77 -29.42 -14.95
N ALA A 288 7.10 -29.42 -14.88
CA ALA A 288 7.93 -28.89 -15.93
C ALA A 288 7.57 -29.56 -17.27
N GLY A 289 7.12 -28.81 -18.28
CA GLY A 289 6.68 -29.36 -19.57
C GLY A 289 5.29 -28.91 -20.03
N ASP A 290 4.33 -28.76 -19.11
CA ASP A 290 3.02 -28.13 -19.36
C ASP A 290 2.99 -26.66 -18.88
N TYR A 291 3.96 -26.26 -18.04
CA TYR A 291 4.13 -24.86 -17.63
C TYR A 291 4.75 -24.01 -18.76
N PRO A 292 4.18 -22.82 -19.07
CA PRO A 292 4.53 -22.04 -20.26
C PRO A 292 5.82 -21.24 -20.06
N GLY A 293 6.96 -21.93 -20.03
CA GLY A 293 8.29 -21.31 -19.95
C GLY A 293 8.96 -21.10 -21.31
N GLY A 294 8.38 -21.59 -22.41
CA GLY A 294 8.93 -21.47 -23.77
C GLY A 294 10.25 -22.22 -24.02
N ALA A 295 10.86 -22.82 -23.00
CA ALA A 295 12.11 -23.56 -23.11
C ALA A 295 11.90 -24.88 -23.85
N LYS A 296 12.69 -25.11 -24.90
CA LYS A 296 12.65 -26.36 -25.66
C LYS A 296 13.23 -27.50 -24.80
N PRO A 297 12.51 -28.64 -24.67
CA PRO A 297 13.03 -29.77 -23.94
C PRO A 297 14.33 -30.32 -24.54
N VAL A 298 15.26 -30.71 -23.67
CA VAL A 298 16.51 -31.40 -24.01
C VAL A 298 16.39 -32.86 -23.61
N ARG A 299 16.84 -33.77 -24.47
CA ARG A 299 16.82 -35.21 -24.17
C ARG A 299 18.08 -35.63 -23.43
N LEU A 300 17.95 -36.00 -22.16
CA LEU A 300 19.04 -36.50 -21.30
C LEU A 300 18.66 -37.88 -20.78
N LYS A 301 19.59 -38.85 -20.81
CA LYS A 301 19.36 -40.22 -20.31
C LYS A 301 18.03 -40.87 -20.78
N ARG A 302 17.62 -40.61 -22.03
CA ARG A 302 16.38 -41.06 -22.69
C ARG A 302 15.06 -40.42 -22.22
N GLN A 303 15.12 -39.43 -21.32
CA GLN A 303 13.99 -38.64 -20.85
C GLN A 303 14.13 -37.18 -21.31
N ASN A 304 13.01 -36.48 -21.44
CA ASN A 304 13.01 -35.05 -21.77
C ASN A 304 13.12 -34.24 -20.49
N TYR A 305 13.88 -33.16 -20.54
CA TYR A 305 14.06 -32.22 -19.43
C TYR A 305 13.97 -30.78 -19.93
N VAL A 306 13.62 -29.86 -19.04
CA VAL A 306 13.73 -28.41 -19.25
C VAL A 306 14.51 -27.78 -18.11
N PRO A 307 15.17 -26.63 -18.33
CA PRO A 307 15.75 -25.86 -17.22
C PRO A 307 14.65 -25.55 -16.19
N MET A 308 14.97 -25.73 -14.90
CA MET A 308 14.01 -25.45 -13.82
C MET A 308 13.72 -23.96 -13.70
N PHE A 309 14.76 -23.14 -13.89
CA PHE A 309 14.69 -21.69 -13.79
C PHE A 309 15.11 -21.03 -15.10
N PRO A 310 14.56 -19.84 -15.42
CA PRO A 310 15.06 -19.03 -16.51
C PRO A 310 16.57 -18.69 -16.35
N PRO A 311 17.35 -18.65 -17.45
CA PRO A 311 18.80 -18.43 -17.37
C PRO A 311 19.23 -17.12 -16.68
N TYR A 312 18.38 -16.09 -16.71
CA TYR A 312 18.68 -14.78 -16.12
C TYR A 312 18.57 -14.75 -14.58
N LEU A 313 18.06 -15.81 -13.95
CA LEU A 313 18.05 -15.94 -12.49
C LEU A 313 19.38 -16.48 -11.93
N TYR A 314 20.28 -16.98 -12.80
CA TYR A 314 21.59 -17.53 -12.42
C TYR A 314 21.54 -18.65 -11.37
N ILE A 315 20.42 -19.36 -11.26
CA ILE A 315 20.24 -20.55 -10.41
C ILE A 315 20.75 -21.77 -11.19
N ASN A 316 22.02 -22.11 -10.99
CA ASN A 316 22.73 -23.06 -11.86
C ASN A 316 23.17 -24.35 -11.14
N THR A 317 23.12 -24.38 -9.81
CA THR A 317 23.55 -25.52 -8.98
C THR A 317 22.40 -26.05 -8.13
N MET A 318 22.50 -27.31 -7.69
CA MET A 318 21.54 -27.88 -6.74
C MET A 318 21.45 -27.08 -5.42
N GLU A 319 22.56 -26.49 -5.00
CA GLU A 319 22.61 -25.66 -3.78
C GLU A 319 21.86 -24.34 -3.96
N ASP A 320 21.92 -23.73 -5.15
CA ASP A 320 21.11 -22.55 -5.47
C ASP A 320 19.61 -22.88 -5.51
N VAL A 321 19.25 -24.05 -6.05
CA VAL A 321 17.86 -24.54 -6.02
C VAL A 321 17.38 -24.75 -4.59
N ARG A 322 18.20 -25.39 -3.75
CA ARG A 322 17.90 -25.56 -2.32
C ARG A 322 17.70 -24.21 -1.65
N ARG A 323 18.59 -23.23 -1.88
CA ARG A 323 18.47 -21.87 -1.33
C ARG A 323 17.15 -21.21 -1.74
N GLN A 324 16.73 -21.38 -2.99
CA GLN A 324 15.45 -20.84 -3.46
C GLN A 324 14.23 -21.53 -2.82
N PHE A 325 14.29 -22.84 -2.55
CA PHE A 325 13.21 -23.53 -1.85
C PHE A 325 13.10 -23.10 -0.39
N LEU A 326 14.24 -22.89 0.28
CA LEU A 326 14.29 -22.47 1.69
C LEU A 326 13.72 -21.07 1.95
N THR A 327 13.52 -20.23 0.92
CA THR A 327 12.83 -18.95 1.08
C THR A 327 11.33 -19.10 1.30
N VAL A 328 10.78 -20.30 1.09
CA VAL A 328 9.34 -20.56 1.14
C VAL A 328 9.00 -21.80 1.96
N PHE A 329 9.81 -22.84 1.89
CA PHE A 329 9.58 -24.13 2.51
C PHE A 329 10.53 -24.37 3.69
N SER A 330 10.07 -25.16 4.66
CA SER A 330 10.92 -25.62 5.76
C SER A 330 12.13 -26.42 5.26
N GLU A 331 13.19 -26.45 6.06
CA GLU A 331 14.40 -27.22 5.74
C GLU A 331 14.11 -28.71 5.57
N GLU A 332 13.35 -29.29 6.50
CA GLU A 332 12.95 -30.71 6.45
C GLU A 332 12.19 -31.03 5.16
N PHE A 333 11.19 -30.21 4.81
CA PHE A 333 10.39 -30.42 3.61
C PHE A 333 11.24 -30.26 2.33
N THR A 334 12.06 -29.21 2.29
CA THR A 334 12.94 -28.90 1.15
C THR A 334 13.89 -30.06 0.88
N ASP A 335 14.60 -30.52 1.90
CA ASP A 335 15.62 -31.56 1.76
C ASP A 335 15.00 -32.90 1.37
N LYS A 336 13.87 -33.25 1.97
CA LYS A 336 13.10 -34.45 1.62
C LYS A 336 12.63 -34.41 0.18
N THR A 337 12.07 -33.28 -0.27
CA THR A 337 11.48 -33.10 -1.60
C THR A 337 12.55 -33.15 -2.69
N LEU A 338 13.63 -32.37 -2.54
CA LEU A 338 14.71 -32.34 -3.52
C LEU A 338 15.47 -33.67 -3.57
N SER A 339 15.73 -34.30 -2.43
CA SER A 339 16.39 -35.61 -2.39
C SER A 339 15.57 -36.69 -3.10
N ARG A 340 14.24 -36.69 -2.92
CA ARG A 340 13.33 -37.59 -3.65
C ARG A 340 13.39 -37.34 -5.16
N ALA A 341 13.33 -36.08 -5.60
CA ALA A 341 13.38 -35.73 -7.01
C ALA A 341 14.70 -36.15 -7.67
N VAL A 342 15.83 -35.95 -6.98
CA VAL A 342 17.15 -36.41 -7.44
C VAL A 342 17.21 -37.95 -7.53
N ALA A 343 16.76 -38.66 -6.49
CA ALA A 343 16.76 -40.12 -6.46
C ALA A 343 15.88 -40.73 -7.57
N ALA A 344 14.77 -40.09 -7.91
CA ALA A 344 13.89 -40.49 -9.00
C ALA A 344 14.41 -40.09 -10.41
N GLY A 345 15.53 -39.34 -10.48
CA GLY A 345 16.05 -38.80 -11.74
C GLY A 345 15.19 -37.68 -12.34
N GLU A 346 14.31 -37.10 -11.54
CA GLU A 346 13.39 -36.02 -11.93
C GLU A 346 14.05 -34.65 -11.86
N LEU A 347 15.08 -34.50 -11.04
CA LEU A 347 15.88 -33.28 -10.91
C LEU A 347 17.36 -33.64 -11.09
N ILE A 348 18.05 -32.98 -12.03
CA ILE A 348 19.45 -33.28 -12.35
C ILE A 348 20.25 -32.02 -12.60
N GLU A 349 21.51 -32.03 -12.20
CA GLU A 349 22.50 -31.02 -12.59
C GLU A 349 23.24 -31.50 -13.84
N TYR A 350 23.34 -30.66 -14.87
CA TYR A 350 24.04 -31.00 -16.12
C TYR A 350 24.55 -29.74 -16.84
N LYS A 351 25.86 -29.68 -17.13
CA LYS A 351 26.49 -28.54 -17.84
C LYS A 351 26.12 -27.17 -17.23
N ASP A 352 26.44 -27.00 -15.96
CA ASP A 352 26.27 -25.74 -15.22
C ASP A 352 24.83 -25.21 -15.21
N ASN A 353 23.84 -26.12 -15.17
CA ASN A 353 22.44 -25.76 -15.04
C ASN A 353 21.66 -26.93 -14.39
N VAL A 354 20.52 -26.61 -13.76
CA VAL A 354 19.62 -27.59 -13.14
C VAL A 354 18.38 -27.80 -14.00
N TYR A 355 18.11 -29.07 -14.26
CA TYR A 355 17.06 -29.52 -15.15
C TYR A 355 16.04 -30.36 -14.39
N VAL A 356 14.79 -30.17 -14.76
CA VAL A 356 13.62 -30.90 -14.27
C VAL A 356 13.03 -31.74 -15.39
N ALA A 357 12.67 -32.97 -15.05
CA ALA A 357 12.10 -33.93 -15.98
C ALA A 357 10.75 -33.43 -16.50
N CYS A 358 10.53 -33.59 -17.80
CA CYS A 358 9.25 -33.25 -18.39
C CYS A 358 8.16 -34.22 -17.91
N LYS A 359 7.22 -33.73 -17.10
CA LYS A 359 6.05 -34.49 -16.64
C LYS A 359 4.79 -33.82 -17.18
N LYS A 360 3.80 -34.63 -17.55
CA LYS A 360 2.47 -34.15 -17.93
C LYS A 360 1.53 -34.27 -16.75
N CYS A 361 0.59 -33.34 -16.63
CA CYS A 361 -0.54 -33.48 -15.73
C CYS A 361 -1.30 -34.78 -16.05
N LYS A 362 -1.68 -35.53 -15.00
CA LYS A 362 -2.50 -36.73 -15.01
C LYS A 362 -3.90 -36.41 -14.46
N GLY A 363 -4.77 -35.86 -15.31
CA GLY A 363 -6.09 -35.41 -14.86
C GLY A 363 -6.52 -34.09 -15.51
N ALA A 364 -7.54 -33.47 -14.93
CA ALA A 364 -8.08 -32.21 -15.39
C ALA A 364 -7.53 -31.07 -14.50
N ALA A 365 -6.87 -30.10 -15.13
CA ALA A 365 -6.34 -28.93 -14.46
C ALA A 365 -7.45 -28.12 -13.77
N SER A 366 -7.17 -27.60 -12.59
CA SER A 366 -8.01 -26.65 -11.88
C SER A 366 -8.28 -25.41 -12.74
N TYR A 367 -9.46 -24.81 -12.57
CA TYR A 367 -9.79 -23.56 -13.26
C TYR A 367 -9.05 -22.37 -12.66
N ASN A 368 -8.98 -22.32 -11.33
CA ASN A 368 -8.26 -21.31 -10.58
C ASN A 368 -8.04 -21.77 -9.13
N SER A 369 -7.09 -21.12 -8.46
CA SER A 369 -6.89 -21.22 -7.01
C SER A 369 -6.59 -19.84 -6.42
N TRP A 370 -6.94 -19.64 -5.15
CA TRP A 370 -6.68 -18.41 -4.39
C TRP A 370 -6.55 -18.73 -2.90
N VAL A 371 -5.83 -17.90 -2.14
CA VAL A 371 -5.87 -17.98 -0.68
C VAL A 371 -7.23 -17.45 -0.22
N ASP A 372 -7.98 -18.32 0.45
CA ASP A 372 -9.31 -18.03 0.99
C ASP A 372 -9.22 -17.43 2.39
N SER A 373 -8.37 -18.00 3.25
CA SER A 373 -8.17 -17.53 4.62
C SER A 373 -6.84 -18.00 5.20
N VAL A 374 -6.43 -17.37 6.31
CA VAL A 374 -5.35 -17.86 7.16
C VAL A 374 -5.95 -18.25 8.50
N ARG A 375 -5.70 -19.50 8.93
CA ARG A 375 -6.16 -20.01 10.21
C ARG A 375 -5.01 -20.10 11.19
N ASP A 376 -5.14 -19.46 12.34
CA ASP A 376 -4.25 -19.67 13.48
C ASP A 376 -4.50 -21.06 14.08
N ALA A 377 -3.47 -21.91 14.09
CA ALA A 377 -3.50 -23.25 14.66
C ALA A 377 -2.93 -23.30 16.09
N GLY A 378 -2.55 -22.15 16.64
CA GLY A 378 -1.93 -21.98 17.95
C GLY A 378 -0.44 -22.27 17.95
N ASN A 379 0.25 -21.84 19.01
CA ASN A 379 1.69 -22.08 19.24
C ASN A 379 2.59 -21.60 18.08
N GLY A 380 2.23 -20.50 17.42
CA GLY A 380 2.98 -19.95 16.29
C GLY A 380 2.85 -20.74 14.98
N LYS A 381 1.87 -21.66 14.91
CA LYS A 381 1.54 -22.43 13.71
C LYS A 381 0.29 -21.88 13.06
N PHE A 382 0.28 -21.90 11.73
CA PHE A 382 -0.81 -21.42 10.91
C PHE A 382 -1.13 -22.44 9.81
N ALA A 383 -2.32 -22.30 9.23
CA ALA A 383 -2.69 -22.97 7.99
C ALA A 383 -3.12 -21.91 6.97
N ILE A 384 -2.43 -21.85 5.84
CA ILE A 384 -2.88 -21.06 4.69
C ILE A 384 -3.92 -21.90 3.96
N VAL A 385 -5.17 -21.47 3.97
CA VAL A 385 -6.29 -22.16 3.32
C VAL A 385 -6.37 -21.70 1.88
N VAL A 386 -6.06 -22.58 0.94
CA VAL A 386 -6.13 -22.34 -0.49
C VAL A 386 -7.43 -22.96 -1.02
N ALA A 387 -8.32 -22.12 -1.54
CA ALA A 387 -9.48 -22.57 -2.29
C ALA A 387 -9.05 -22.91 -3.72
N VAL A 388 -9.47 -24.08 -4.21
CA VAL A 388 -9.15 -24.57 -5.56
C VAL A 388 -10.44 -24.96 -6.25
N ARG A 389 -10.70 -24.38 -7.43
CA ARG A 389 -11.90 -24.66 -8.20
C ARG A 389 -11.63 -25.74 -9.24
N MET A 390 -12.31 -26.88 -9.10
CA MET A 390 -12.07 -28.06 -9.92
C MET A 390 -13.11 -28.23 -11.04
N PRO A 391 -12.70 -28.64 -12.25
CA PRO A 391 -13.62 -29.12 -13.27
C PRO A 391 -14.28 -30.47 -12.89
N PRO A 392 -15.39 -30.86 -13.55
CA PRO A 392 -16.13 -30.08 -14.55
C PRO A 392 -17.18 -29.13 -13.93
N ASP A 393 -17.64 -29.41 -12.72
CA ASP A 393 -18.80 -28.73 -12.12
C ASP A 393 -18.43 -27.41 -11.42
N GLY A 394 -17.13 -27.09 -11.34
CA GLY A 394 -16.64 -25.87 -10.72
C GLY A 394 -16.73 -25.88 -9.18
N ASN A 395 -16.77 -27.07 -8.57
CA ASN A 395 -16.75 -27.24 -7.11
C ASN A 395 -15.45 -26.72 -6.52
N THR A 396 -15.54 -26.04 -5.37
CA THR A 396 -14.38 -25.54 -4.63
C THR A 396 -13.98 -26.55 -3.56
N ILE A 397 -12.72 -26.99 -3.59
CA ILE A 397 -12.09 -27.72 -2.51
C ILE A 397 -11.13 -26.79 -1.75
N HIS A 398 -10.85 -27.11 -0.49
CA HIS A 398 -9.92 -26.34 0.35
C HIS A 398 -8.72 -27.20 0.68
N VAL A 399 -7.53 -26.66 0.43
CA VAL A 399 -6.24 -27.25 0.74
C VAL A 399 -5.58 -26.41 1.81
N GLU A 400 -5.06 -27.04 2.85
CA GLU A 400 -4.38 -26.34 3.94
C GLU A 400 -2.88 -26.51 3.79
N LEU A 401 -2.14 -25.41 3.67
CA LEU A 401 -0.67 -25.40 3.69
C LEU A 401 -0.20 -25.12 5.12
N PRO A 402 0.32 -26.13 5.86
CA PRO A 402 0.76 -25.93 7.23
C PRO A 402 2.01 -25.04 7.23
N THR A 403 1.97 -23.96 8.01
CA THR A 403 2.96 -22.88 7.99
C THR A 403 3.44 -22.57 9.40
N GLU A 404 4.73 -22.39 9.60
CA GLU A 404 5.32 -22.00 10.89
C GLU A 404 6.59 -21.17 10.69
N LYS A 405 7.15 -20.63 11.78
CA LYS A 405 8.40 -19.88 11.69
C LYS A 405 9.63 -20.79 11.62
N ASN A 406 10.54 -20.46 10.71
CA ASN A 406 11.88 -21.05 10.66
C ASN A 406 12.79 -20.49 11.77
N ALA A 407 14.04 -20.94 11.84
CA ALA A 407 15.03 -20.49 12.83
C ALA A 407 15.37 -18.99 12.73
N SER A 408 15.15 -18.37 11.57
CA SER A 408 15.31 -16.93 11.33
C SER A 408 14.07 -16.11 11.71
N GLY A 409 12.99 -16.78 12.13
CA GLY A 409 11.73 -16.13 12.50
C GLY A 409 10.80 -15.81 11.32
N GLU A 410 11.09 -16.30 10.12
CA GLU A 410 10.28 -16.11 8.90
C GLU A 410 9.28 -17.25 8.74
N PHE A 411 8.08 -16.96 8.24
CA PHE A 411 7.08 -17.98 7.97
C PHE A 411 7.45 -18.82 6.75
N VAL A 412 7.43 -20.14 6.93
CA VAL A 412 7.71 -21.14 5.88
C VAL A 412 6.64 -22.22 5.89
N ILE A 413 6.34 -22.75 4.71
CA ILE A 413 5.43 -23.87 4.53
C ILE A 413 6.17 -25.16 4.90
N THR A 414 5.62 -25.89 5.86
CA THR A 414 6.21 -27.12 6.41
C THR A 414 5.79 -28.37 5.67
N ASP A 415 4.66 -28.31 4.98
CA ASP A 415 4.19 -29.37 4.11
C ASP A 415 3.39 -28.76 2.97
N TYR A 416 3.44 -29.40 1.82
CA TYR A 416 2.64 -29.02 0.66
C TYR A 416 1.71 -30.17 0.32
N PRO A 417 0.74 -30.46 1.22
CA PRO A 417 -0.25 -31.48 0.95
C PRO A 417 -1.00 -31.03 -0.30
N TYR A 418 -1.31 -31.96 -1.19
CA TYR A 418 -2.18 -31.74 -2.34
C TYR A 418 -1.60 -31.20 -3.66
N TRP A 419 -0.48 -31.76 -4.13
CA TRP A 419 -0.19 -31.71 -5.57
C TRP A 419 0.45 -33.00 -6.14
N ASP A 420 0.54 -34.09 -5.37
CA ASP A 420 1.21 -35.34 -5.80
C ASP A 420 0.25 -36.40 -6.40
N GLU A 421 -1.08 -36.21 -6.43
CA GLU A 421 -2.03 -37.17 -7.05
C GLU A 421 -3.24 -36.57 -7.81
N SER A 422 -3.40 -35.25 -7.89
CA SER A 422 -4.52 -34.64 -8.60
C SER A 422 -4.12 -33.35 -9.32
N GLU A 423 -3.49 -33.52 -10.48
CA GLU A 423 -3.77 -32.77 -11.71
C GLU A 423 -3.23 -33.52 -12.91
#